data_AF-A0A834T6U9-F1
#
_entry.id   AF-A0A834T6U9-F1
#
_cell.length_a   1.000
_cell.length_b   1.000
_cell.length_c   1.000
_cell.angle_alpha   90.00
_cell.angle_beta   90.00
_cell.angle_gamma   90.00
#
_symmetry.space_group_name_H-M   'P 1'
#
loop_
_entity.id
_entity.type
_entity.pdbx_description
1 polymer ?
#
loop_
_entity_poly.entity_id
_entity_poly.type
_entity_poly.pdbx_seq_one_letter_code
_entity_poly.pdbx_strand_id
1 'polypeptide(L)'
;MCRLERSVSSTERTRESTSKRYRSFHIPWQWMMDTGLIGQMKVSSLKLAKEYMKRVIKELQSNEALQEDNLLLQGVRFAFRVHQFAGGFDAETARAFQELKKIATPNNNNTKLL
;
A
#
# COMPACT_ATOMS: atom_id res chain seq x y z
N MET A 1 6.63 -10.46 -4.84
CA MET A 1 5.56 -10.44 -3.82
C MET A 1 6.20 -10.61 -2.45
N CYS A 2 5.91 -9.71 -1.51
CA CYS A 2 6.51 -9.74 -0.17
C CYS A 2 6.10 -11.01 0.59
N ARG A 3 6.92 -11.46 1.55
CA ARG A 3 6.60 -12.65 2.39
C ARG A 3 5.28 -12.45 3.15
N LEU A 4 5.06 -11.24 3.65
CA LEU A 4 3.83 -10.85 4.35
C LEU A 4 2.59 -11.00 3.46
N GLU A 5 2.62 -10.41 2.25
CA GLU A 5 1.52 -10.48 1.28
C GLU A 5 1.15 -11.92 0.93
N ARG A 6 2.15 -12.78 0.70
CA ARG A 6 1.94 -14.21 0.41
C ARG A 6 1.32 -14.95 1.59
N SER A 7 1.83 -14.71 2.80
CA SER A 7 1.33 -15.34 4.02
C SER A 7 -0.13 -14.95 4.28
N VAL A 8 -0.42 -13.64 4.25
CA VAL A 8 -1.78 -13.11 4.43
C VAL A 8 -2.73 -13.66 3.37
N SER A 9 -2.35 -13.61 2.09
CA SER A 9 -3.19 -14.12 0.99
C SER A 9 -3.45 -15.63 1.11
N SER A 10 -2.45 -16.41 1.51
CA SER A 10 -2.60 -17.84 1.75
C SER A 10 -3.58 -18.11 2.89
N THR A 11 -3.42 -17.41 4.02
CA THR A 11 -4.29 -17.56 5.19
C THR A 11 -5.74 -17.16 4.87
N GLU A 12 -5.96 -16.03 4.19
CA GLU A 12 -7.30 -15.58 3.79
C GLU A 12 -7.99 -16.61 2.87
N ARG A 13 -7.27 -17.17 1.88
CA ARG A 13 -7.82 -18.19 0.98
C ARG A 13 -8.14 -19.50 1.71
N THR A 14 -7.22 -20.00 2.53
CA THR A 14 -7.45 -21.23 3.30
C THR A 14 -8.65 -21.06 4.22
N ARG A 15 -8.73 -19.94 4.95
CA ARG A 15 -9.85 -19.63 5.82
C ARG A 15 -11.18 -19.62 5.06
N GLU A 16 -11.26 -18.90 3.95
CA GLU A 16 -12.49 -18.80 3.16
C GLU A 16 -12.95 -20.18 2.65
N SER A 17 -12.01 -20.97 2.12
CA SER A 17 -12.29 -22.30 1.59
C SER A 17 -12.73 -23.30 2.66
N THR A 18 -12.04 -23.33 3.81
CA THR A 18 -12.31 -24.28 4.90
C THR A 18 -13.55 -23.90 5.68
N SER A 19 -13.75 -22.61 6.01
CA SER A 19 -14.95 -22.15 6.71
C SER A 19 -16.22 -22.46 5.93
N LYS A 20 -16.19 -22.33 4.59
CA LYS A 20 -17.33 -22.71 3.74
C LYS A 20 -17.66 -24.20 3.82
N ARG A 21 -16.63 -25.07 3.81
CA ARG A 21 -16.81 -26.52 3.99
C ARG A 21 -17.34 -26.86 5.37
N TYR A 22 -16.75 -26.28 6.42
CA TYR A 22 -17.15 -26.55 7.81
C TYR A 22 -18.59 -26.13 8.07
N ARG A 23 -19.00 -24.97 7.53
CA ARG A 23 -20.40 -24.53 7.57
C ARG A 23 -21.34 -25.53 6.90
N SER A 24 -20.95 -26.15 5.79
CA SER A 24 -21.74 -27.19 5.12
C SER A 24 -21.90 -28.46 5.97
N PHE A 25 -20.90 -28.79 6.79
CA PHE A 25 -20.91 -29.96 7.67
C PHE A 25 -21.43 -29.65 9.08
N HIS A 26 -21.95 -28.46 9.34
CA HIS A 26 -22.36 -28.02 10.69
C HIS A 26 -21.24 -28.11 11.73
N ILE A 27 -19.98 -28.00 11.29
CA ILE A 27 -18.80 -27.95 12.15
C ILE A 27 -18.62 -26.49 12.61
N PRO A 28 -18.45 -26.22 13.92
CA PRO A 28 -18.12 -24.89 14.41
C PRO A 28 -16.86 -24.35 13.72
N TRP A 29 -16.93 -23.14 13.17
CA TRP A 29 -15.87 -22.54 12.35
C TRP A 29 -15.45 -21.16 12.85
N GLN A 30 -16.15 -20.60 13.84
CA GLN A 30 -15.91 -19.26 14.37
C GLN A 30 -14.49 -19.07 14.91
N TRP A 31 -13.89 -20.13 15.47
CA TRP A 31 -12.50 -20.14 15.93
C TRP A 31 -11.47 -19.94 14.80
N MET A 32 -11.86 -20.13 13.54
CA MET A 32 -11.02 -19.87 12.37
C MET A 32 -11.02 -18.40 11.94
N MET A 33 -11.93 -17.58 12.47
CA MET A 33 -11.90 -16.15 12.21
C MET A 33 -10.67 -15.57 12.90
N ASP A 34 -9.88 -14.78 12.19
CA ASP A 34 -8.78 -14.07 12.81
C ASP A 34 -9.34 -13.02 13.78
N THR A 35 -8.60 -12.70 14.83
CA THR A 35 -8.95 -11.64 15.80
C THR A 35 -8.84 -10.23 15.20
N GLY A 36 -8.92 -10.10 13.87
CA GLY A 36 -8.61 -8.91 13.11
C GLY A 36 -7.10 -8.70 12.87
N LEU A 37 -6.25 -9.69 13.19
CA LEU A 37 -4.80 -9.58 13.02
C LEU A 37 -4.40 -9.31 11.56
N ILE A 38 -5.09 -9.93 10.59
CA ILE A 38 -4.83 -9.69 9.16
C ILE A 38 -5.17 -8.24 8.81
N GLY A 39 -6.27 -7.73 9.35
CA GLY A 39 -6.64 -6.32 9.24
C GLY A 39 -5.55 -5.41 9.79
N GLN A 40 -5.04 -5.69 10.99
CA GLN A 40 -3.97 -4.91 11.61
C GLN A 40 -2.66 -4.92 10.79
N MET A 41 -2.32 -6.06 10.16
CA MET A 41 -1.17 -6.14 9.26
C MET A 41 -1.34 -5.26 8.02
N LYS A 42 -2.54 -5.25 7.42
CA LYS A 42 -2.87 -4.38 6.29
C LYS A 42 -2.80 -2.90 6.69
N VAL A 43 -3.38 -2.53 7.83
CA VAL A 43 -3.32 -1.15 8.38
C VAL A 43 -1.89 -0.72 8.70
N SER A 44 -1.08 -1.58 9.31
CA SER A 44 0.33 -1.28 9.60
C SER A 44 1.15 -1.08 8.33
N SER A 45 0.84 -1.84 7.28
CA SER A 45 1.47 -1.69 5.95
C SER A 45 1.10 -0.35 5.31
N LEU A 46 -0.15 0.09 5.44
CA LEU A 46 -0.60 1.42 5.00
C LEU A 46 0.13 2.54 5.73
N LYS A 47 0.27 2.44 7.06
CA LYS A 47 1.04 3.40 7.86
C LYS A 47 2.49 3.50 7.39
N LEU A 48 3.12 2.36 7.07
CA LEU A 48 4.47 2.34 6.53
C LEU A 48 4.54 2.99 5.14
N ALA A 49 3.57 2.72 4.26
CA ALA A 49 3.47 3.38 2.96
C ALA A 49 3.35 4.90 3.08
N LYS A 50 2.51 5.39 4.01
CA LYS A 50 2.35 6.81 4.28
C LYS A 50 3.68 7.47 4.66
N GLU A 51 4.39 6.92 5.64
CA GLU A 51 5.64 7.51 6.12
C GLU A 51 6.75 7.41 5.06
N TYR A 52 6.78 6.33 4.27
CA TYR A 52 7.69 6.21 3.15
C TYR A 52 7.42 7.27 2.06
N MET A 53 6.17 7.48 1.65
CA MET A 53 5.81 8.51 0.67
C MET A 53 6.18 9.90 1.16
N LYS A 54 5.89 10.24 2.42
CA LYS A 54 6.31 11.52 3.02
C LYS A 54 7.82 11.71 2.97
N ARG A 55 8.58 10.65 3.26
CA ARG A 55 10.05 10.69 3.18
C ARG A 55 10.52 10.91 1.75
N VAL A 56 9.97 10.18 0.78
CA VAL A 56 10.27 10.37 -0.65
C VAL A 56 10.01 11.82 -1.07
N ILE A 57 8.84 12.37 -0.72
CA ILE A 57 8.50 13.78 -0.99
C ILE A 57 9.54 14.74 -0.43
N LYS A 58 9.94 14.55 0.83
CA LYS A 58 10.94 15.41 1.49
C LYS A 58 12.32 15.34 0.81
N GLU A 59 12.77 14.13 0.46
CA GLU A 59 14.05 13.92 -0.23
C GLU A 59 14.03 14.54 -1.63
N LEU A 60 12.94 14.39 -2.38
CA LEU A 60 12.76 15.02 -3.70
C LEU A 60 12.80 16.54 -3.62
N GLN A 61 12.23 17.15 -2.59
CA GLN A 61 12.27 18.60 -2.39
C GLN A 61 13.66 19.12 -1.97
N SER A 62 14.51 18.27 -1.42
CA SER A 62 15.80 18.68 -0.85
C SER A 62 16.99 18.47 -1.80
N ASN A 63 16.82 17.69 -2.87
CA ASN A 63 17.92 17.11 -3.62
C ASN A 63 17.74 17.30 -5.14
N GLU A 64 17.95 18.53 -5.60
CA GLU A 64 17.57 19.07 -6.92
C GLU A 64 18.24 18.42 -8.16
N ALA A 65 19.09 17.39 -8.02
CA ALA A 65 20.08 17.11 -9.07
C ALA A 65 20.18 15.71 -9.70
N LEU A 66 20.08 14.54 -9.02
CA LEU A 66 20.63 13.32 -9.67
C LEU A 66 19.93 11.96 -9.48
N GLN A 67 18.86 11.79 -8.69
CA GLN A 67 18.14 10.49 -8.59
C GLN A 67 16.62 10.58 -8.42
N GLU A 68 16.02 11.73 -8.72
CA GLU A 68 14.60 12.01 -8.45
C GLU A 68 13.66 11.01 -9.12
N ASP A 69 13.85 10.70 -10.40
CA ASP A 69 12.97 9.79 -11.15
C ASP A 69 12.98 8.35 -10.60
N ASN A 70 14.15 7.86 -10.19
CA ASN A 70 14.27 6.51 -9.61
C ASN A 70 13.61 6.45 -8.24
N LEU A 71 13.80 7.48 -7.42
CA LEU A 71 13.22 7.54 -6.08
C LEU A 71 11.69 7.71 -6.12
N LEU A 72 11.21 8.59 -6.99
CA LEU A 72 9.78 8.79 -7.22
C LEU A 72 9.11 7.51 -7.73
N LEU A 73 9.70 6.85 -8.73
CA LEU A 73 9.18 5.60 -9.28
C LEU A 73 9.14 4.49 -8.22
N GLN A 74 10.15 4.40 -7.36
CA GLN A 74 10.14 3.48 -6.22
C GLN A 74 9.04 3.83 -5.21
N GLY A 75 8.90 5.13 -4.89
CA GLY A 75 7.80 5.73 -4.14
C GLY A 75 6.43 5.23 -4.58
N VAL A 76 6.12 5.47 -5.85
CA VAL A 76 4.84 5.14 -6.47
C VAL A 76 4.62 3.63 -6.55
N ARG A 77 5.63 2.85 -6.97
CA ARG A 77 5.52 1.39 -7.05
C ARG A 77 5.25 0.75 -5.68
N PHE A 78 5.91 1.25 -4.63
CA PHE A 78 5.68 0.76 -3.28
C PHE A 78 4.27 1.10 -2.81
N ALA A 79 3.86 2.36 -2.96
CA ALA A 79 2.51 2.81 -2.58
C ALA A 79 1.43 1.99 -3.30
N PHE A 80 1.58 1.76 -4.61
CA PHE A 80 0.62 0.96 -5.39
C PHE A 80 0.57 -0.50 -4.93
N ARG A 81 1.72 -1.11 -4.62
CA ARG A 81 1.73 -2.49 -4.09
C ARG A 81 0.98 -2.59 -2.76
N VAL A 82 1.20 -1.64 -1.85
CA VAL A 82 0.49 -1.61 -0.56
C VAL A 82 -0.99 -1.33 -0.75
N HIS A 83 -1.38 -0.47 -1.70
CA HIS A 83 -2.76 -0.22 -2.06
C HIS A 83 -3.49 -1.52 -2.46
N GLN A 84 -2.89 -2.29 -3.37
CA GLN A 84 -3.44 -3.58 -3.84
C GLN A 84 -3.51 -4.61 -2.70
N PHE A 85 -2.50 -4.61 -1.82
CA PHE A 85 -2.45 -5.53 -0.67
C PHE A 85 -3.51 -5.22 0.40
N ALA A 86 -3.70 -3.94 0.74
CA ALA A 86 -4.64 -3.51 1.77
C ALA A 86 -6.08 -3.38 1.25
N GLY A 87 -6.28 -3.40 -0.07
CA GLY A 87 -7.60 -3.21 -0.70
C GLY A 87 -8.04 -1.75 -0.76
N GLY A 88 -7.10 -0.80 -0.70
CA GLY A 88 -7.39 0.62 -0.67
C GLY A 88 -6.44 1.41 0.23
N PHE A 89 -6.54 2.73 0.18
CA PHE A 89 -5.88 3.63 1.13
C PHE A 89 -6.89 4.19 2.13
N ASP A 90 -6.45 4.40 3.37
CA ASP A 90 -7.15 5.28 4.30
C ASP A 90 -7.00 6.76 3.88
N ALA A 91 -7.80 7.64 4.47
CA ALA A 91 -7.84 9.05 4.10
C ALA A 91 -6.49 9.77 4.24
N GLU A 92 -5.66 9.42 5.22
CA GLU A 92 -4.35 10.05 5.40
C GLU A 92 -3.32 9.52 4.39
N THR A 93 -3.29 8.21 4.18
CA THR A 93 -2.40 7.57 3.20
C THR A 93 -2.74 8.02 1.78
N ALA A 94 -4.03 8.20 1.46
CA ALA A 94 -4.47 8.72 0.18
C ALA A 94 -3.98 10.15 -0.07
N ARG A 95 -4.02 11.02 0.95
CA ARG A 95 -3.47 12.39 0.84
C ARG A 95 -1.97 12.37 0.55
N ALA A 96 -1.21 11.55 1.27
CA ALA A 96 0.23 11.42 1.03
C ALA A 96 0.54 10.94 -0.40
N PHE A 97 -0.27 10.03 -0.95
CA PHE A 97 -0.14 9.58 -2.33
C PHE A 97 -0.48 10.67 -3.36
N GLN A 98 -1.48 11.52 -3.09
CA GLN A 98 -1.79 12.65 -3.97
C GLN A 98 -0.66 13.68 -4.01
N GLU A 99 -0.03 13.98 -2.86
CA GLU A 99 1.13 14.87 -2.82
C GLU A 99 2.31 14.30 -3.62
N LEU A 100 2.59 12.99 -3.48
CA LEU A 100 3.61 12.31 -4.27
C LEU A 100 3.32 12.42 -5.78
N LYS A 101 2.04 12.30 -6.18
CA LYS A 101 1.61 12.41 -7.59
C LYS A 101 1.76 13.83 -8.14
N LYS A 102 1.53 14.86 -7.32
CA LYS A 102 1.72 16.26 -7.74
C LYS A 102 3.18 16.52 -8.12
N ILE A 103 4.12 15.98 -7.35
CA ILE A 103 5.56 16.09 -7.65
C ILE A 103 5.92 15.30 -8.91
N ALA A 104 5.28 14.15 -9.13
CA ALA A 104 5.46 13.35 -10.35
C ALA A 104 4.97 14.03 -11.64
N THR A 105 4.09 15.02 -11.53
CA THR A 105 3.48 15.69 -12.68
C THR A 105 3.87 17.16 -12.66
N PRO A 106 5.14 17.51 -12.96
CA PRO A 106 5.55 18.91 -13.01
C PRO A 106 4.76 19.62 -14.13
N ASN A 107 4.06 20.69 -13.76
CA ASN A 107 3.29 21.53 -14.67
C ASN A 107 4.27 22.22 -15.63
N ASN A 108 4.31 21.79 -16.91
CA ASN A 108 5.14 22.41 -17.94
C ASN A 108 4.58 23.79 -18.36
N ASN A 109 4.79 24.81 -17.53
CA ASN A 109 4.38 26.19 -17.84
C ASN A 109 5.55 27.17 -18.00
N ASN A 110 6.80 26.73 -17.98
CA ASN A 110 7.98 27.62 -18.07
C ASN A 110 8.89 27.37 -19.29
N THR A 111 8.36 26.94 -20.44
CA THR A 111 9.11 26.88 -21.71
C THR A 111 8.42 27.64 -22.85
N LYS A 112 7.90 28.83 -22.54
CA LYS A 112 7.62 29.89 -23.54
C LYS A 112 8.36 31.17 -23.16
N LEU A 113 9.68 31.11 -23.13
CA LEU A 113 10.55 32.26 -23.26
C LEU A 113 11.85 31.76 -23.90
N LEU A 114 11.79 31.62 -25.22
CA LEU A 114 12.82 31.89 -26.24
C LEU A 114 12.20 31.64 -27.62
#